data_AF-A0A8R2JLF0-F1
#
_entry.id   AF-A0A8R2JLF0-F1
#
_cell.length_a   1.000
_cell.length_b   1.000
_cell.length_c   1.000
_cell.angle_alpha   90.00
_cell.angle_beta   90.00
_cell.angle_gamma   90.00
#
_symmetry.space_group_name_H-M   'P 1'
#
loop_
_entity.id
_entity.type
_entity.pdbx_description
1 polymer ?
#
loop_
_entity_poly.entity_id
_entity_poly.type
_entity_poly.pdbx_seq_one_letter_code
_entity_poly.pdbx_strand_id
1 'polypeptide(L)'
;MESAKKKCKITASARQLWELNICVTCSKPLDSTSKLLSCLHGVCNQCIEMSFNKSGNFLCECGVQTDISKRLINCTLFCEQFDEFILRNNFMDEEYQKKDYGQYITKVPCPNCDDKYIEAYCTTCNKLHCALCQLVNHKSHRFKTISKAMEEIRSNLMKNKVNLCEKSNFANEVKSCLASNITTLRTQKREMKIEIQKKFDEFRDELIVSEDRMMDYVESYYKVKLEHLTKNKLLMEELKKKYDFYLNFSQSALKRENRADLDITNLVNNQVSSVRKGFITDISGLDSTDTKCIELTVVLDDTLRKLIESVKNIAISKPQTYVKAIDAISKTVNITSFPGYLSATKVRFKTV
;
A
#
# COMPACT_ATOMS: atom_id res chain seq x y z
N MET A 1 -13.75 2.63 16.66
CA MET A 1 -12.42 2.32 16.09
C MET A 1 -12.49 2.58 14.59
N GLU A 2 -12.59 3.84 14.17
CA GLU A 2 -11.44 4.63 13.69
C GLU A 2 -10.63 3.93 12.59
N SER A 3 -10.94 4.28 11.35
CA SER A 3 -9.90 4.43 10.33
C SER A 3 -10.25 5.66 9.49
N ALA A 4 -9.82 6.81 10.01
CA ALA A 4 -9.81 8.06 9.30
C ALA A 4 -8.97 7.89 8.02
N LYS A 5 -9.64 7.74 6.87
CA LYS A 5 -9.02 7.97 5.56
C LYS A 5 -8.66 9.45 5.50
N LYS A 6 -7.42 9.74 5.90
CA LYS A 6 -6.75 11.03 5.73
C LYS A 6 -6.79 11.34 4.23
N LYS A 7 -7.81 12.10 3.81
CA LYS A 7 -7.83 12.75 2.49
C LYS A 7 -6.56 13.58 2.46
N CYS A 8 -5.60 13.16 1.65
CA CYS A 8 -4.49 14.02 1.27
C CYS A 8 -5.13 15.17 0.49
N LYS A 9 -5.37 16.29 1.17
CA LYS A 9 -5.64 17.59 0.54
C LYS A 9 -4.36 17.91 -0.23
N ILE A 10 -4.26 17.43 -1.45
CA ILE A 10 -3.41 18.06 -2.45
C ILE A 10 -4.07 19.41 -2.68
N THR A 11 -3.42 20.44 -2.14
CA THR A 11 -3.87 21.82 -2.13
C THR A 11 -4.14 22.28 -3.55
N ALA A 12 -5.27 22.96 -3.74
CA ALA A 12 -5.66 23.59 -4.99
C ALA A 12 -4.73 24.75 -5.42
N SER A 13 -3.56 24.95 -4.80
CA SER A 13 -2.64 26.06 -5.09
C SER A 13 -1.39 25.69 -5.90
N ALA A 14 -1.06 24.40 -6.06
CA ALA A 14 0.18 24.02 -6.75
C ALA A 14 0.09 24.11 -8.29
N ARG A 15 -1.11 24.02 -8.87
CA ARG A 15 -1.29 24.05 -10.33
C ARG A 15 -1.10 25.45 -10.93
N GLN A 16 -1.62 26.49 -10.28
CA GLN A 16 -1.59 27.85 -10.84
C GLN A 16 -0.25 28.56 -10.68
N LEU A 17 0.59 28.18 -9.70
CA LEU A 17 1.86 28.87 -9.44
C LEU A 17 2.80 28.89 -10.65
N TRP A 18 2.84 27.78 -11.40
CA TRP A 18 3.77 27.59 -12.52
C TRP A 18 3.07 27.71 -13.88
N GLU A 19 1.84 28.24 -13.92
CA GLU A 19 1.11 28.50 -15.16
C GLU A 19 1.64 29.77 -15.84
N LEU A 20 1.76 29.71 -17.16
CA LEU A 20 2.27 30.81 -17.98
C LEU A 20 1.15 31.82 -18.28
N ASN A 21 1.54 33.07 -18.58
CA ASN A 21 0.65 34.16 -18.99
C ASN A 21 -0.43 34.58 -17.98
N ILE A 22 -0.32 34.17 -16.72
CA ILE A 22 -1.22 34.60 -15.64
C ILE A 22 -0.45 35.31 -14.53
N CYS A 23 -1.13 36.21 -13.83
CA CYS A 23 -0.60 36.88 -12.65
C CYS A 23 -0.49 35.89 -11.51
N VAL A 24 0.72 35.77 -10.94
CA VAL A 24 1.01 34.84 -9.83
C VAL A 24 0.19 35.10 -8.57
N THR A 25 -0.37 36.31 -8.40
CA THR A 25 -1.10 36.71 -7.19
C THR A 25 -2.62 36.64 -7.35
N CYS A 26 -3.15 37.00 -8.52
CA CYS A 26 -4.61 37.07 -8.73
C CYS A 26 -5.12 36.15 -9.84
N SER A 27 -4.24 35.37 -10.47
CA SER A 27 -4.53 34.41 -11.54
C SER A 27 -5.22 35.01 -12.78
N LYS A 28 -5.24 36.34 -12.91
CA LYS A 28 -5.75 37.04 -14.09
C LYS A 28 -4.72 37.01 -15.24
N PRO A 29 -5.14 37.00 -16.51
CA PRO A 29 -4.22 37.07 -17.65
C PRO A 29 -3.30 38.28 -17.57
N LEU A 30 -2.04 38.09 -17.96
CA LEU A 30 -1.07 39.17 -18.07
C LEU A 30 -1.28 39.96 -19.35
N ASP A 31 -1.02 41.26 -19.27
CA ASP A 31 -1.03 42.18 -20.41
C ASP A 31 0.36 42.80 -20.62
N SER A 32 0.50 43.63 -21.66
CA SER A 32 1.75 44.32 -22.00
C SER A 32 2.26 45.29 -20.92
N THR A 33 1.42 45.63 -19.94
CA THR A 33 1.78 46.53 -18.83
C THR A 33 2.28 45.78 -17.59
N SER A 34 2.04 44.47 -17.55
CA SER A 34 2.43 43.58 -16.45
C SER A 34 3.96 43.48 -16.33
N LYS A 35 4.46 43.12 -15.14
CA LYS A 35 5.89 43.08 -14.84
C LYS A 35 6.38 41.67 -14.54
N LEU A 36 7.66 41.43 -14.79
CA LEU A 36 8.35 40.21 -14.40
C LEU A 36 9.10 40.41 -13.08
N LEU A 37 8.91 39.46 -12.17
CA LEU A 37 9.68 39.34 -10.94
C LEU A 37 11.04 38.68 -11.21
N SER A 38 11.95 38.73 -10.24
CA SER A 38 13.28 38.08 -10.35
C SER A 38 13.20 36.56 -10.51
N CYS A 39 12.10 35.95 -10.07
CA CYS A 39 11.78 34.53 -10.23
C CYS A 39 11.08 34.19 -11.55
N LEU A 40 10.96 35.14 -12.49
CA LEU A 40 10.30 35.02 -13.79
C LEU A 40 8.77 34.88 -13.75
N HIS A 41 8.14 34.87 -12.57
CA HIS A 41 6.69 34.98 -12.48
C HIS A 41 6.22 36.38 -12.90
N GLY A 42 5.12 36.41 -13.65
CA GLY A 42 4.45 37.65 -14.03
C GLY A 42 3.48 38.14 -12.97
N VAL A 43 3.38 39.46 -12.83
CA VAL A 43 2.46 40.12 -11.90
C VAL A 43 1.83 41.34 -12.57
N CYS A 44 0.51 41.50 -12.45
CA CYS A 44 -0.19 42.65 -13.02
C CYS A 44 0.05 43.92 -12.18
N ASN A 45 -0.07 45.10 -12.81
CA ASN A 45 0.23 46.37 -12.13
C ASN A 45 -0.61 46.59 -10.87
N GLN A 46 -1.89 46.20 -10.89
CA GLN A 46 -2.76 46.29 -9.70
C GLN A 46 -2.17 45.55 -8.50
N CYS A 47 -1.64 44.34 -8.70
CA CYS A 47 -1.04 43.54 -7.62
C CYS A 47 0.31 44.11 -7.15
N ILE A 48 1.07 44.75 -8.05
CA ILE A 48 2.32 45.44 -7.69
C ILE A 48 2.01 46.66 -6.83
N GLU A 49 1.08 47.52 -7.25
CA GLU A 49 0.70 48.74 -6.54
C GLU A 49 0.19 48.44 -5.13
N MET A 50 -0.63 47.39 -4.99
CA MET A 50 -1.10 46.92 -3.68
C MET A 50 0.04 46.49 -2.75
N SER A 51 1.16 46.02 -3.30
CA SER A 51 2.32 45.52 -2.56
C SER A 51 3.36 46.62 -2.31
N PHE A 52 3.42 47.64 -3.17
CA PHE A 52 4.38 48.74 -3.09
C PHE A 52 4.23 49.56 -1.80
N ASN A 53 2.99 49.72 -1.33
CA ASN A 53 2.65 50.49 -0.14
C ASN A 53 3.17 49.90 1.20
N LYS A 54 3.92 48.80 1.19
CA LYS A 54 4.31 48.07 2.42
C LYS A 54 5.81 47.91 2.66
N SER A 55 6.67 47.74 1.65
CA SER A 55 8.09 47.41 1.95
C SER A 55 9.15 47.62 0.85
N GLY A 56 8.85 48.27 -0.28
CA GLY A 56 9.82 48.40 -1.40
C GLY A 56 10.29 47.06 -1.99
N ASN A 57 9.74 45.95 -1.53
CA ASN A 57 9.99 44.58 -1.96
C ASN A 57 8.67 43.85 -2.19
N PHE A 58 8.68 42.92 -3.13
CA PHE A 58 7.56 42.04 -3.46
C PHE A 58 7.94 40.60 -3.15
N LEU A 59 7.18 39.92 -2.28
CA LEU A 59 7.35 38.50 -2.01
C LEU A 59 6.44 37.70 -2.94
N CYS A 60 7.04 36.94 -3.86
CA CYS A 60 6.31 36.05 -4.74
C CYS A 60 5.80 34.82 -3.98
N GLU A 61 4.69 34.23 -4.43
CA GLU A 61 4.15 32.98 -3.88
C GLU A 61 5.11 31.78 -4.01
N CYS A 62 6.07 31.84 -4.94
CA CYS A 62 7.16 30.86 -5.02
C CYS A 62 8.24 31.03 -3.94
N GLY A 63 8.12 32.04 -3.07
CA GLY A 63 9.04 32.33 -1.96
C GLY A 63 10.19 33.28 -2.31
N VAL A 64 10.31 33.72 -3.56
CA VAL A 64 11.38 34.64 -3.98
C VAL A 64 10.97 36.10 -3.75
N GLN A 65 11.85 36.86 -3.10
CA GLN A 65 11.71 38.28 -2.88
C GLN A 65 12.33 39.09 -4.04
N THR A 66 11.60 40.06 -4.56
CA THR A 66 12.04 40.96 -5.64
C THR A 66 12.02 42.40 -5.15
N ASP A 67 13.14 43.11 -5.30
CA ASP A 67 13.22 44.55 -5.04
C ASP A 67 12.51 45.33 -6.14
N ILE A 68 11.35 45.90 -5.79
CA ILE A 68 10.49 46.66 -6.71
C ILE A 68 10.85 48.16 -6.74
N SER A 69 11.78 48.59 -5.88
CA SER A 69 12.40 49.93 -5.95
C SER A 69 13.29 50.03 -7.19
N LYS A 70 13.78 48.90 -7.71
CA LYS A 70 14.44 48.83 -9.03
C LYS A 70 13.39 48.78 -10.14
N ARG A 71 13.69 49.40 -11.29
CA ARG A 71 12.81 49.38 -12.47
C ARG A 71 12.60 47.93 -12.94
N LEU A 72 11.42 47.38 -12.69
CA LEU A 72 11.02 46.06 -13.17
C LEU A 72 10.87 46.05 -14.70
N ILE A 73 11.14 44.89 -15.28
CA ILE A 73 11.03 44.66 -16.72
C ILE A 73 9.56 44.35 -17.05
N ASN A 74 9.04 44.94 -18.14
CA ASN A 74 7.72 44.61 -18.65
C ASN A 74 7.70 43.15 -19.14
N CYS A 75 6.61 42.45 -18.86
CA CYS A 75 6.36 41.11 -19.40
C CYS A 75 5.98 41.22 -20.88
N THR A 76 6.98 41.36 -21.75
CA THR A 76 6.79 41.45 -23.21
C THR A 76 6.77 40.09 -23.89
N LEU A 77 6.95 39.01 -23.14
CA LEU A 77 6.94 37.65 -23.64
C LEU A 77 5.55 37.05 -23.41
N PHE A 78 4.87 36.68 -24.49
CA PHE A 78 3.75 35.76 -24.44
C PHE A 78 4.29 34.36 -24.66
N CYS A 79 4.12 33.47 -23.68
CA CYS A 79 4.60 32.11 -23.79
C CYS A 79 3.48 31.25 -24.40
N GLU A 80 3.67 30.77 -25.63
CA GLU A 80 2.73 29.81 -26.20
C GLU A 80 2.66 28.56 -25.32
N GLN A 81 1.49 27.93 -25.23
CA GLN A 81 1.38 26.66 -24.52
C GLN A 81 2.17 25.61 -25.31
N PHE A 82 3.31 25.19 -24.76
CA PHE A 82 4.09 24.11 -25.33
C PHE A 82 3.53 22.76 -24.87
N ASP A 83 3.35 21.83 -25.80
CA ASP A 83 3.06 20.44 -25.46
C ASP A 83 4.25 19.84 -24.66
N GLU A 84 3.94 19.00 -23.69
CA GLU A 84 4.90 18.23 -22.91
C GLU A 84 5.87 17.45 -23.81
N PHE A 85 5.42 16.98 -24.98
CA PHE A 85 6.27 16.32 -25.97
C PHE A 85 7.33 17.25 -26.57
N ILE A 86 6.99 18.53 -26.84
CA ILE A 86 7.93 19.53 -27.38
C ILE A 86 8.99 19.87 -26.33
N LEU A 87 8.58 19.97 -25.07
CA LEU A 87 9.48 20.23 -23.94
C LEU A 87 10.46 19.07 -23.72
N ARG A 88 10.01 17.81 -23.87
CA ARG A 88 10.83 16.61 -23.62
C ARG A 88 11.90 16.33 -24.68
N ASN A 89 11.61 16.69 -25.93
CA ASN A 89 12.41 16.25 -27.08
C ASN A 89 13.34 17.32 -27.65
N ASN A 90 13.37 18.54 -27.08
CA ASN A 90 14.18 19.66 -27.58
C ASN A 90 14.02 19.92 -29.09
N PHE A 91 12.87 19.56 -29.71
CA PHE A 91 12.65 19.61 -31.16
C PHE A 91 12.94 20.99 -31.78
N MET A 92 12.78 22.07 -31.00
CA MET A 92 13.00 23.44 -31.44
C MET A 92 14.48 23.80 -31.61
N ASP A 93 15.44 22.91 -31.31
CA ASP A 93 16.83 23.35 -31.16
C ASP A 93 17.65 23.39 -32.46
N GLU A 94 17.39 22.52 -33.46
CA GLU A 94 18.17 22.53 -34.71
C GLU A 94 17.80 23.70 -35.64
N GLU A 95 16.54 24.13 -35.62
CA GLU A 95 16.04 25.18 -36.50
C GLU A 95 16.45 26.59 -36.03
N TYR A 96 16.52 26.81 -34.72
CA TYR A 96 16.91 28.09 -34.12
C TYR A 96 18.44 28.22 -33.99
N GLN A 97 19.19 27.12 -33.91
CA GLN A 97 20.66 27.14 -33.92
C GLN A 97 21.26 27.58 -35.26
N LYS A 98 20.54 27.37 -36.37
CA LYS A 98 21.02 27.66 -37.73
C LYS A 98 20.60 29.03 -38.27
N LYS A 99 19.74 29.77 -37.55
CA LYS A 99 19.30 31.10 -37.98
C LYS A 99 20.29 32.16 -37.51
N ASP A 100 20.93 32.82 -38.47
CA ASP A 100 21.67 34.06 -38.21
C ASP A 100 20.64 35.11 -37.75
N TYR A 101 20.75 35.54 -36.50
CA TYR A 101 19.82 36.53 -35.96
C TYR A 101 20.25 37.89 -36.49
N GLY A 102 19.49 38.43 -37.46
CA GLY A 102 19.83 39.69 -38.14
C GLY A 102 20.25 40.84 -37.21
N GLN A 103 20.97 41.83 -37.75
CA GLN A 103 21.54 42.94 -36.97
C GLN A 103 20.50 43.61 -36.06
N TYR A 104 20.73 43.50 -34.73
CA TYR A 104 19.91 44.17 -33.73
C TYR A 104 20.35 45.62 -33.57
N ILE A 105 19.51 46.53 -34.06
CA ILE A 105 19.67 47.97 -33.83
C ILE A 105 18.54 48.40 -32.90
N THR A 106 18.90 48.92 -31.73
CA THR A 106 17.93 49.49 -30.79
C THR A 106 17.79 50.99 -31.05
N LYS A 107 16.56 51.47 -31.20
CA LYS A 107 16.24 52.91 -31.28
C LYS A 107 15.91 53.50 -29.90
N VAL A 108 16.33 52.84 -28.82
CA VAL A 108 16.07 53.30 -27.45
C VAL A 108 17.00 54.48 -27.11
N PRO A 109 16.45 55.64 -26.71
CA PRO A 109 17.25 56.79 -26.28
C PRO A 109 18.13 56.47 -25.07
N CYS A 110 19.30 57.09 -25.00
CA CYS A 110 20.18 56.98 -23.86
C CYS A 110 19.60 57.77 -22.67
N PRO A 111 19.48 57.19 -21.47
CA PRO A 111 18.95 57.90 -20.32
C PRO A 111 19.87 59.02 -19.79
N ASN A 112 21.14 59.03 -20.21
CA ASN A 112 22.17 59.94 -19.69
C ASN A 112 22.69 60.94 -20.74
N CYS A 113 22.23 60.84 -22.00
CA CYS A 113 22.73 61.67 -23.09
C CYS A 113 21.57 62.04 -24.02
N ASP A 114 21.32 63.34 -24.15
CA ASP A 114 20.32 63.87 -25.06
C ASP A 114 20.68 63.53 -26.52
N ASP A 115 19.65 63.21 -27.32
CA ASP A 115 19.76 62.88 -28.76
C ASP A 115 20.76 61.75 -29.11
N LYS A 116 21.10 60.88 -28.15
CA LYS A 116 21.89 59.67 -28.37
C LYS A 116 21.07 58.42 -28.17
N TYR A 117 21.37 57.40 -28.96
CA TYR A 117 20.74 56.09 -28.85
C TYR A 117 21.70 55.06 -28.25
N ILE A 118 21.13 54.03 -27.65
CA ILE A 118 21.89 52.88 -27.17
C ILE A 118 22.48 52.14 -28.37
N GLU A 119 23.78 51.82 -28.33
CA GLU A 119 24.49 51.21 -29.47
C GLU A 119 25.39 50.05 -29.06
N ALA A 120 25.82 50.00 -27.78
CA ALA A 120 26.77 49.01 -27.31
C ALA A 120 26.36 48.41 -25.96
N TYR A 121 26.81 47.19 -25.72
CA TYR A 121 26.65 46.50 -24.44
C TYR A 121 27.98 46.49 -23.69
N CYS A 122 28.00 47.09 -22.49
CA CYS A 122 29.15 47.08 -21.59
C CYS A 122 29.15 45.77 -20.80
N THR A 123 30.14 44.91 -21.05
CA THR A 123 30.26 43.62 -20.36
C THR A 123 30.72 43.79 -18.91
N THR A 124 31.43 44.87 -18.59
CA THR A 124 31.86 45.19 -17.21
C THR A 124 30.68 45.59 -16.33
N CYS A 125 29.74 46.38 -16.86
CA CYS A 125 28.58 46.87 -16.12
C CYS A 125 27.32 46.01 -16.28
N ASN A 126 27.33 45.05 -17.22
CA ASN A 126 26.15 44.29 -17.63
C ASN A 126 24.97 45.20 -18.03
N LYS A 127 25.27 46.28 -18.77
CA LYS A 127 24.30 47.34 -19.14
C LYS A 127 24.52 47.83 -20.55
N LEU A 128 23.44 48.35 -21.14
CA LEU A 128 23.41 48.96 -22.46
C LEU A 128 23.78 50.46 -22.37
N HIS A 129 24.62 50.94 -23.27
CA HIS A 129 25.11 52.32 -23.30
C HIS A 129 25.15 52.88 -24.74
N CYS A 130 25.12 54.21 -24.86
CA CYS A 130 25.44 54.91 -26.11
C CYS A 130 26.95 55.07 -26.29
N ALA A 131 27.39 55.39 -27.52
CA ALA A 131 28.80 55.62 -27.84
C ALA A 131 29.44 56.73 -26.97
N LEU A 132 28.70 57.79 -26.63
CA LEU A 132 29.21 58.87 -25.78
C LEU A 132 29.47 58.41 -24.35
N CYS A 133 28.55 57.65 -23.75
CA CYS A 133 28.73 57.05 -22.42
C CYS A 133 29.94 56.11 -22.38
N GLN A 134 30.17 55.34 -23.44
CA GLN A 134 31.34 54.48 -23.58
C GLN A 134 32.64 55.29 -23.51
N LEU A 135 32.70 56.42 -24.21
CA LEU A 135 33.90 57.27 -24.28
C LEU A 135 34.13 58.12 -23.04
N VAL A 136 33.10 58.53 -22.30
CA VAL A 136 33.25 59.46 -21.18
C VAL A 136 33.32 58.74 -19.84
N ASN A 137 32.32 57.89 -19.55
CA ASN A 137 32.11 57.32 -18.22
C ASN A 137 32.64 55.88 -18.10
N HIS A 138 32.96 55.23 -19.22
CA HIS A 138 33.29 53.81 -19.26
C HIS A 138 34.56 53.52 -20.09
N LYS A 139 35.51 54.45 -20.11
CA LYS A 139 36.75 54.38 -20.93
C LYS A 139 37.54 53.08 -20.76
N SER A 140 37.61 52.54 -19.54
CA SER A 140 38.36 51.33 -19.19
C SER A 140 37.52 50.04 -19.26
N HIS A 141 36.23 50.14 -19.61
CA HIS A 141 35.33 49.00 -19.63
C HIS A 141 35.36 48.28 -20.98
N ARG A 142 34.96 47.01 -20.96
CA ARG A 142 34.86 46.20 -22.17
C ARG A 142 33.47 46.30 -22.77
N PHE A 143 33.42 46.38 -24.10
CA PHE A 143 32.18 46.52 -24.87
C PHE A 143 32.06 45.45 -25.94
N LYS A 144 30.81 45.07 -26.22
CA LYS A 144 30.43 44.24 -27.37
C LYS A 144 29.33 44.97 -28.14
N THR A 145 29.22 44.67 -29.44
CA THR A 145 28.01 45.05 -30.19
C THR A 145 26.83 44.31 -29.59
N ILE A 146 25.65 44.91 -29.67
CA ILE A 146 24.42 44.31 -29.11
C ILE A 146 24.17 42.94 -29.75
N SER A 147 24.33 42.81 -31.07
CA SER A 147 24.18 41.52 -31.78
C SER A 147 25.08 40.43 -31.19
N LYS A 148 26.39 40.70 -31.01
CA LYS A 148 27.33 39.72 -30.45
C LYS A 148 26.99 39.34 -29.00
N ALA A 149 26.58 40.31 -28.18
CA ALA A 149 26.15 40.04 -26.82
C ALA A 149 24.86 39.19 -26.79
N MET A 150 23.92 39.46 -27.70
CA MET A 150 22.67 38.69 -27.82
C MET A 150 22.91 37.26 -28.31
N GLU A 151 23.78 37.05 -29.29
CA GLU A 151 24.19 35.72 -29.77
C GLU A 151 24.77 34.88 -28.63
N GLU A 152 25.68 35.45 -27.83
CA GLU A 152 26.28 34.76 -26.70
C GLU A 152 25.27 34.44 -25.59
N ILE A 153 24.42 35.40 -25.22
CA ILE A 153 23.35 35.20 -24.22
C ILE A 153 22.39 34.10 -24.69
N ARG A 154 22.00 34.10 -25.98
CA ARG A 154 21.13 33.07 -26.54
C ARG A 154 21.81 31.70 -26.58
N SER A 155 23.07 31.62 -26.98
CA SER A 155 23.85 30.38 -26.95
C SER A 155 23.93 29.79 -25.54
N ASN A 156 24.12 30.63 -24.53
CA ASN A 156 24.15 30.20 -23.14
C ASN A 156 22.76 29.79 -22.62
N LEU A 157 21.72 30.57 -22.93
CA LEU A 157 20.32 30.22 -22.62
C LEU A 157 19.96 28.84 -23.19
N MET A 158 20.40 28.58 -24.42
CA MET A 158 20.19 27.33 -25.11
C MET A 158 20.86 26.14 -24.40
N LYS A 159 22.15 26.27 -24.09
CA LYS A 159 22.89 25.24 -23.35
C LYS A 159 22.21 24.94 -22.00
N ASN A 160 21.78 25.98 -21.29
CA ASN A 160 21.08 25.84 -20.01
C ASN A 160 19.72 25.16 -20.18
N LYS A 161 18.96 25.50 -21.22
CA LYS A 161 17.67 24.88 -21.57
C LYS A 161 17.84 23.39 -21.82
N VAL A 162 18.80 22.97 -22.65
CA VAL A 162 19.07 21.55 -22.92
C VAL A 162 19.40 20.80 -21.63
N ASN A 163 20.28 21.34 -20.78
CA ASN A 163 20.60 20.69 -19.51
C ASN A 163 19.40 20.61 -18.56
N LEU A 164 18.54 21.62 -18.55
CA LEU A 164 17.33 21.62 -17.73
C LEU A 164 16.30 20.60 -18.26
N CYS A 165 16.21 20.44 -19.58
CA CYS A 165 15.38 19.41 -20.21
C CYS A 165 15.81 18.00 -19.80
N GLU A 166 17.11 17.69 -19.81
CA GLU A 166 17.65 16.41 -19.33
C GLU A 166 17.23 16.13 -17.88
N LYS A 167 17.33 17.13 -17.00
CA LYS A 167 16.92 17.04 -15.59
C LYS A 167 15.40 16.86 -15.43
N SER A 168 14.61 17.55 -16.25
CA SER A 168 13.15 17.42 -16.28
C SER A 168 12.73 16.00 -16.70
N ASN A 169 13.38 15.44 -17.72
CA ASN A 169 13.16 14.08 -18.18
C ASN A 169 13.46 13.05 -17.08
N PHE A 170 14.59 13.19 -16.39
CA PHE A 170 14.92 12.36 -15.22
C PHE A 170 13.84 12.45 -14.11
N ALA A 171 13.39 13.67 -13.78
CA ALA A 171 12.34 13.85 -12.78
C ALA A 171 11.03 13.15 -13.19
N ASN A 172 10.69 13.17 -14.47
CA ASN A 172 9.52 12.47 -15.01
C ASN A 172 9.66 10.94 -14.97
N GLU A 173 10.86 10.40 -15.25
CA GLU A 173 11.15 8.97 -15.11
C GLU A 173 11.01 8.51 -13.66
N VAL A 174 11.60 9.26 -12.72
CA VAL A 174 11.47 8.98 -11.28
C VAL A 174 10.01 9.04 -10.85
N LYS A 175 9.26 10.06 -11.29
CA LYS A 175 7.81 10.18 -11.01
C LYS A 175 7.04 8.96 -11.51
N SER A 176 7.30 8.50 -12.73
CA SER A 176 6.66 7.31 -13.32
C SER A 176 7.00 6.04 -12.54
N CYS A 177 8.28 5.84 -12.21
CA CYS A 177 8.71 4.69 -11.42
C CYS A 177 8.10 4.68 -10.02
N LEU A 178 8.07 5.83 -9.33
CA LEU A 178 7.42 5.95 -8.03
C LEU A 178 5.93 5.60 -8.11
N ALA A 179 5.24 6.04 -9.16
CA ALA A 179 3.84 5.67 -9.38
C ALA A 179 3.67 4.15 -9.52
N SER A 180 4.54 3.48 -10.29
CA SER A 180 4.52 2.02 -10.48
C SER A 180 4.88 1.25 -9.19
N ASN A 181 5.82 1.76 -8.39
CA ASN A 181 6.16 1.16 -7.10
C ASN A 181 5.00 1.28 -6.11
N ILE A 182 4.31 2.44 -6.10
CA ILE A 182 3.12 2.65 -5.26
C ILE A 182 2.00 1.68 -5.65
N THR A 183 1.75 1.46 -6.95
CA THR A 183 0.73 0.49 -7.39
C THR A 183 1.12 -0.94 -7.01
N THR A 184 2.37 -1.33 -7.23
CA THR A 184 2.90 -2.64 -6.84
C THR A 184 2.75 -2.91 -5.35
N LEU A 185 3.14 -1.96 -4.49
CA LEU A 185 2.99 -2.07 -3.04
C LEU A 185 1.52 -2.18 -2.61
N ARG A 186 0.61 -1.47 -3.28
CA ARG A 186 -0.84 -1.58 -3.02
C ARG A 186 -1.37 -2.96 -3.40
N THR A 187 -0.91 -3.52 -4.52
CA THR A 187 -1.30 -4.86 -4.98
C THR A 187 -0.79 -5.94 -4.02
N GLN A 188 0.49 -5.91 -3.66
CA GLN A 188 1.08 -6.86 -2.71
C GLN A 188 0.39 -6.80 -1.34
N LYS A 189 0.07 -5.59 -0.84
CA LYS A 189 -0.71 -5.43 0.39
C LYS A 189 -2.08 -6.12 0.31
N ARG A 190 -2.77 -6.00 -0.83
CA ARG A 190 -4.08 -6.65 -1.04
C ARG A 190 -3.92 -8.17 -1.08
N GLU A 191 -2.92 -8.68 -1.79
CA GLU A 191 -2.66 -10.11 -1.92
C GLU A 191 -2.28 -10.75 -0.58
N MET A 192 -1.41 -10.11 0.21
CA MET A 192 -1.09 -10.59 1.55
C MET A 192 -2.32 -10.66 2.45
N LYS A 193 -3.24 -9.69 2.36
CA LYS A 193 -4.49 -9.74 3.13
C LYS A 193 -5.36 -10.94 2.75
N ILE A 194 -5.49 -11.20 1.44
CA ILE A 194 -6.25 -12.35 0.93
C ILE A 194 -5.60 -13.66 1.37
N GLU A 195 -4.27 -13.77 1.27
CA GLU A 195 -3.55 -14.98 1.66
C GLU A 195 -3.68 -15.24 3.17
N ILE A 196 -3.58 -14.19 4.01
CA ILE A 196 -3.84 -14.32 5.44
C ILE A 196 -5.27 -14.86 5.67
N GLN A 197 -6.28 -14.25 5.04
CA GLN A 197 -7.67 -14.69 5.18
C GLN A 197 -7.85 -16.16 4.77
N LYS A 198 -7.34 -16.53 3.60
CA LYS A 198 -7.39 -17.90 3.08
C LYS A 198 -6.76 -18.92 4.02
N LYS A 199 -5.61 -18.60 4.61
CA LYS A 199 -4.95 -19.50 5.57
C LYS A 199 -5.76 -19.69 6.86
N PHE A 200 -6.47 -18.66 7.30
CA PHE A 200 -7.40 -18.77 8.43
C PHE A 200 -8.69 -19.51 8.08
N ASP A 201 -9.17 -19.40 6.84
CA ASP A 201 -10.30 -20.21 6.34
C ASP A 201 -9.92 -21.70 6.29
N GLU A 202 -8.79 -22.05 5.67
CA GLU A 202 -8.26 -23.43 5.63
C GLU A 202 -8.13 -24.03 7.05
N PHE A 203 -7.67 -23.23 8.02
CA PHE A 203 -7.55 -23.66 9.40
C PHE A 203 -8.92 -23.88 10.10
N ARG A 204 -9.92 -23.05 9.80
CA ARG A 204 -11.29 -23.25 10.32
C ARG A 204 -11.90 -24.54 9.77
N ASP A 205 -11.71 -24.80 8.48
CA ASP A 205 -12.24 -26.01 7.85
C ASP A 205 -11.63 -27.28 8.47
N GLU A 206 -10.32 -27.28 8.74
CA GLU A 206 -9.65 -28.40 9.41
C GLU A 206 -10.13 -28.61 10.85
N LEU A 207 -10.42 -27.52 11.57
CA LEU A 207 -11.01 -27.56 12.91
C LEU A 207 -12.39 -28.23 12.91
N ILE A 208 -13.26 -27.83 11.98
CA ILE A 208 -14.62 -28.39 11.84
C ILE A 208 -14.53 -29.89 11.52
N VAL A 209 -13.69 -30.27 10.55
CA VAL A 209 -13.49 -31.69 10.21
C VAL A 209 -12.97 -32.50 11.41
N SER A 210 -12.11 -31.91 12.23
CA SER A 210 -11.62 -32.57 13.44
C SER A 210 -12.70 -32.70 14.51
N GLU A 211 -13.57 -31.70 14.67
CA GLU A 211 -14.72 -31.73 15.60
C GLU A 211 -15.68 -32.86 15.21
N ASP A 212 -16.09 -32.93 13.95
CA ASP A 212 -16.97 -33.98 13.43
C ASP A 212 -16.40 -35.39 13.69
N ARG A 213 -15.10 -35.59 13.46
CA ARG A 213 -14.43 -36.87 13.75
C ARG A 213 -14.45 -37.24 15.22
N MET A 214 -14.30 -36.27 16.13
CA MET A 214 -14.38 -36.54 17.57
C MET A 214 -15.81 -36.93 17.96
N MET A 215 -16.81 -36.25 17.40
CA MET A 215 -18.22 -36.55 17.62
C MET A 215 -18.58 -37.96 17.12
N ASP A 216 -18.19 -38.31 15.89
CA ASP A 216 -18.38 -39.65 15.31
C ASP A 216 -17.75 -40.76 16.17
N TYR A 217 -16.57 -40.49 16.74
CA TYR A 217 -15.89 -41.45 17.61
C TYR A 217 -16.66 -41.66 18.92
N VAL A 218 -17.19 -40.60 19.53
CA VAL A 218 -18.05 -40.69 20.72
C VAL A 218 -19.34 -41.47 20.40
N GLU A 219 -20.01 -41.13 19.30
CA GLU A 219 -21.26 -41.80 18.90
C GLU A 219 -21.05 -43.29 18.64
N SER A 220 -20.02 -43.66 17.86
CA SER A 220 -19.71 -45.05 17.55
C SER A 220 -19.35 -45.87 18.81
N TYR A 221 -18.60 -45.27 19.74
CA TYR A 221 -18.29 -45.90 21.02
C TYR A 221 -19.55 -46.21 21.84
N TYR A 222 -20.41 -45.20 22.03
CA TYR A 222 -21.63 -45.38 22.82
C TYR A 222 -22.63 -46.31 22.14
N LYS A 223 -22.70 -46.31 20.80
CA LYS A 223 -23.53 -47.25 20.03
C LYS A 223 -23.18 -48.69 20.37
N VAL A 224 -21.91 -49.08 20.26
CA VAL A 224 -21.45 -50.45 20.56
C VAL A 224 -21.75 -50.81 22.02
N LYS A 225 -21.51 -49.88 22.95
CA LYS A 225 -21.78 -50.11 24.39
C LYS A 225 -23.27 -50.27 24.68
N LEU A 226 -24.13 -49.50 24.03
CA LEU A 226 -25.59 -49.59 24.16
C LEU A 226 -26.14 -50.89 23.57
N GLU A 227 -25.65 -51.32 22.40
CA GLU A 227 -26.02 -52.61 21.79
C GLU A 227 -25.73 -53.77 22.74
N HIS A 228 -24.54 -53.74 23.35
CA HIS A 228 -24.10 -54.72 24.34
C HIS A 228 -24.98 -54.79 25.58
N LEU A 229 -25.25 -53.63 26.19
CA LEU A 229 -26.11 -53.53 27.37
C LEU A 229 -27.54 -53.96 27.06
N THR A 230 -28.04 -53.62 25.87
CA THR A 230 -29.38 -54.00 25.41
C THR A 230 -29.48 -55.52 25.25
N LYS A 231 -28.47 -56.17 24.64
CA LYS A 231 -28.39 -57.62 24.54
C LYS A 231 -28.40 -58.29 25.92
N ASN A 232 -27.56 -57.82 26.85
CA ASN A 232 -27.51 -58.35 28.21
C ASN A 232 -28.85 -58.16 28.95
N LYS A 233 -29.52 -57.02 28.76
CA LYS A 233 -30.86 -56.77 29.32
C LYS A 233 -31.88 -57.79 28.81
N LEU A 234 -31.94 -58.03 27.49
CA LEU A 234 -32.87 -59.01 26.90
C LEU A 234 -32.61 -60.43 27.43
N LEU A 235 -31.34 -60.84 27.55
CA LEU A 235 -30.98 -62.13 28.13
C LEU A 235 -31.44 -62.25 29.58
N MET A 236 -31.30 -61.18 30.38
CA MET A 236 -31.78 -61.14 31.76
C MET A 236 -33.31 -61.21 31.87
N GLU A 237 -34.04 -60.59 30.93
CA GLU A 237 -35.51 -60.68 30.87
C GLU A 237 -35.97 -62.10 30.56
N GLU A 238 -35.33 -62.79 29.62
CA GLU A 238 -35.60 -64.20 29.31
C GLU A 238 -35.23 -65.13 30.48
N LEU A 239 -34.08 -64.88 31.12
CA LEU A 239 -33.68 -65.62 32.30
C LEU A 239 -34.71 -65.44 33.42
N LYS A 240 -35.19 -64.22 33.66
CA LYS A 240 -36.24 -63.98 34.64
C LYS A 240 -37.51 -64.78 34.33
N LYS A 241 -37.98 -64.78 33.08
CA LYS A 241 -39.16 -65.59 32.68
C LYS A 241 -38.97 -67.07 32.95
N LYS A 242 -37.79 -67.63 32.64
CA LYS A 242 -37.43 -69.03 32.95
C LYS A 242 -37.57 -69.29 34.46
N TYR A 243 -37.02 -68.43 35.30
CA TYR A 243 -37.04 -68.64 36.75
C TYR A 243 -38.44 -68.45 37.33
N ASP A 244 -39.18 -67.44 36.87
CA ASP A 244 -40.57 -67.20 37.25
C ASP A 244 -41.46 -68.41 36.90
N PHE A 245 -41.24 -69.05 35.75
CA PHE A 245 -41.94 -70.29 35.38
C PHE A 245 -41.72 -71.40 36.41
N TYR A 246 -40.46 -71.72 36.75
CA TYR A 246 -40.15 -72.77 37.71
C TYR A 246 -40.65 -72.43 39.12
N LEU A 247 -40.58 -71.16 39.52
CA LEU A 247 -41.13 -70.69 40.80
C LEU A 247 -42.65 -70.87 40.85
N ASN A 248 -43.38 -70.40 39.84
CA ASN A 248 -44.85 -70.52 39.76
C ASN A 248 -45.30 -71.99 39.74
N PHE A 249 -44.58 -72.84 39.00
CA PHE A 249 -44.88 -74.27 38.94
C PHE A 249 -44.60 -74.95 40.28
N SER A 250 -43.47 -74.62 40.93
CA SER A 250 -43.15 -75.14 42.27
C SER A 250 -44.17 -74.72 43.31
N GLN A 251 -44.63 -73.47 43.28
CA GLN A 251 -45.67 -72.97 44.17
C GLN A 251 -47.00 -73.70 43.93
N SER A 252 -47.33 -74.01 42.67
CA SER A 252 -48.52 -74.77 42.32
C SER A 252 -48.45 -76.21 42.83
N ALA A 253 -47.31 -76.89 42.70
CA ALA A 253 -47.11 -78.23 43.24
C ALA A 253 -47.20 -78.28 44.78
N LEU A 254 -46.76 -77.21 45.46
CA LEU A 254 -46.82 -77.10 46.92
C LEU A 254 -48.22 -76.78 47.48
N LYS A 255 -49.16 -76.28 46.66
CA LYS A 255 -50.55 -76.00 47.09
C LYS A 255 -51.29 -77.31 47.32
N ARG A 256 -51.78 -77.51 48.55
CA ARG A 256 -52.55 -78.71 48.96
C ARG A 256 -53.77 -78.99 48.07
N GLU A 257 -54.39 -77.93 47.54
CA GLU A 257 -55.56 -77.98 46.67
C GLU A 257 -55.30 -78.69 45.33
N ASN A 258 -54.08 -78.62 44.82
CA ASN A 258 -53.71 -79.16 43.50
C ASN A 258 -53.44 -80.67 43.51
N ARG A 259 -53.50 -81.33 44.68
CA ARG A 259 -53.35 -82.79 44.85
C ARG A 259 -52.20 -83.42 44.04
N ALA A 260 -51.06 -82.74 43.95
CA ALA A 260 -49.88 -83.28 43.29
C ALA A 260 -49.41 -84.56 44.01
N ASP A 261 -49.19 -85.63 43.24
CA ASP A 261 -48.69 -86.91 43.77
C ASP A 261 -47.16 -86.87 43.98
N LEU A 262 -46.62 -87.98 44.47
CA LEU A 262 -45.19 -88.11 44.78
C LEU A 262 -44.31 -87.97 43.54
N ASP A 263 -44.75 -88.48 42.39
CA ASP A 263 -43.98 -88.47 41.15
C ASP A 263 -43.88 -87.04 40.58
N ILE A 264 -45.00 -86.32 40.54
CA ILE A 264 -45.03 -84.91 40.14
C ILE A 264 -44.16 -84.07 41.10
N THR A 265 -44.29 -84.29 42.41
CA THR A 265 -43.53 -83.53 43.41
C THR A 265 -42.02 -83.75 43.28
N ASN A 266 -41.59 -85.01 43.10
CA ASN A 266 -40.19 -85.36 42.89
C ASN A 266 -39.63 -84.77 41.58
N LEU A 267 -40.41 -84.82 40.49
CA LEU A 267 -40.02 -84.23 39.21
C LEU A 267 -39.79 -82.72 39.33
N VAL A 268 -40.73 -82.00 39.94
CA VAL A 268 -40.64 -80.55 40.14
C VAL A 268 -39.43 -80.19 41.01
N ASN A 269 -39.21 -80.92 42.11
CA ASN A 269 -38.08 -80.69 43.00
C ASN A 269 -36.73 -80.89 42.26
N ASN A 270 -36.62 -81.93 41.44
CA ASN A 270 -35.41 -82.20 40.66
C ASN A 270 -35.15 -81.10 39.61
N GLN A 271 -36.20 -80.65 38.91
CA GLN A 271 -36.08 -79.57 37.91
C GLN A 271 -35.69 -78.25 38.55
N VAL A 272 -36.33 -77.85 39.65
CA VAL A 272 -36.00 -76.63 40.40
C VAL A 272 -34.58 -76.69 40.94
N SER A 273 -34.15 -77.83 41.48
CA SER A 273 -32.76 -77.99 41.94
C SER A 273 -31.75 -77.92 40.79
N SER A 274 -32.10 -78.40 39.60
CA SER A 274 -31.25 -78.31 38.41
C SER A 274 -31.08 -76.85 37.97
N VAL A 275 -32.20 -76.12 37.82
CA VAL A 275 -32.22 -74.71 37.44
C VAL A 275 -31.44 -73.86 38.46
N ARG A 276 -31.65 -74.09 39.76
CA ARG A 276 -30.90 -73.41 40.83
C ARG A 276 -29.39 -73.61 40.71
N LYS A 277 -28.95 -74.84 40.41
CA LYS A 277 -27.52 -75.15 40.23
C LYS A 277 -26.94 -74.51 38.96
N GLY A 278 -27.76 -74.32 37.93
CA GLY A 278 -27.37 -73.71 36.65
C GLY A 278 -27.22 -72.18 36.66
N PHE A 279 -27.64 -71.49 37.73
CA PHE A 279 -27.66 -70.01 37.78
C PHE A 279 -26.30 -69.36 37.53
N ILE A 280 -25.22 -69.90 38.09
CA ILE A 280 -23.88 -69.34 37.90
C ILE A 280 -23.48 -69.40 36.42
N THR A 281 -23.79 -70.52 35.75
CA THR A 281 -23.54 -70.70 34.32
C THR A 281 -24.38 -69.72 33.49
N ASP A 282 -25.67 -69.57 33.81
CA ASP A 282 -26.60 -68.66 33.14
C ASP A 282 -26.11 -67.19 33.22
N ILE A 283 -25.55 -66.76 34.37
CA ILE A 283 -25.01 -65.40 34.57
C ILE A 283 -23.63 -65.22 33.93
N SER A 284 -22.77 -66.24 33.96
CA SER A 284 -21.41 -66.16 33.40
C SER A 284 -21.35 -65.99 31.88
N GLY A 285 -22.46 -66.28 31.17
CA GLY A 285 -22.60 -66.04 29.74
C GLY A 285 -22.88 -64.57 29.37
N LEU A 286 -23.02 -63.67 30.36
CA LEU A 286 -23.17 -62.24 30.14
C LEU A 286 -21.79 -61.61 29.93
N ASP A 287 -21.58 -61.04 28.76
CA ASP A 287 -20.33 -60.40 28.40
C ASP A 287 -20.01 -59.19 29.33
N SER A 288 -18.79 -59.11 29.86
CA SER A 288 -18.32 -58.01 30.75
C SER A 288 -17.95 -56.74 29.97
N THR A 289 -18.35 -55.56 30.47
CA THR A 289 -18.24 -54.27 29.77
C THR A 289 -16.99 -53.42 30.12
N ASP A 290 -16.02 -53.96 30.85
CA ASP A 290 -15.25 -53.11 31.78
C ASP A 290 -13.94 -52.47 31.30
N THR A 291 -13.63 -52.38 29.99
CA THR A 291 -12.26 -52.00 29.57
C THR A 291 -12.10 -50.90 28.51
N LYS A 292 -12.87 -49.79 28.52
CA LYS A 292 -12.69 -48.77 27.45
C LYS A 292 -12.79 -47.27 27.78
N CYS A 293 -13.02 -46.83 29.03
CA CYS A 293 -13.08 -45.38 29.32
C CYS A 293 -11.71 -44.68 29.21
N ILE A 294 -10.61 -45.38 29.48
CA ILE A 294 -9.24 -44.82 29.42
C ILE A 294 -8.81 -44.54 27.97
N GLU A 295 -9.24 -45.38 27.01
CA GLU A 295 -8.84 -45.30 25.61
C GLU A 295 -9.41 -44.05 24.91
N LEU A 296 -10.65 -43.67 25.26
CA LEU A 296 -11.34 -42.50 24.73
C LEU A 296 -10.68 -41.17 25.13
N THR A 297 -10.28 -41.03 26.40
CA THR A 297 -9.62 -39.82 26.91
C THR A 297 -8.25 -39.62 26.27
N VAL A 298 -7.47 -40.68 26.06
CA VAL A 298 -6.15 -40.61 25.42
C VAL A 298 -6.25 -40.16 23.96
N VAL A 299 -7.24 -40.67 23.21
CA VAL A 299 -7.46 -40.29 21.80
C VAL A 299 -7.87 -38.82 21.65
N LEU A 300 -8.73 -38.33 22.55
CA LEU A 300 -9.14 -36.92 22.59
C LEU A 300 -7.96 -35.98 22.89
N ASP A 301 -7.15 -36.31 23.91
CA ASP A 301 -5.99 -35.49 24.31
C ASP A 301 -4.91 -35.40 23.21
N ASP A 302 -4.63 -36.50 22.52
CA ASP A 302 -3.64 -36.52 21.43
C ASP A 302 -4.11 -35.75 20.21
N THR A 303 -5.41 -35.78 19.91
CA THR A 303 -5.99 -35.00 18.81
C THR A 303 -5.96 -33.50 19.13
N LEU A 304 -6.28 -33.10 20.37
CA LEU A 304 -6.15 -31.73 20.87
C LEU A 304 -4.70 -31.21 20.81
N ARG A 305 -3.72 -32.04 21.21
CA ARG A 305 -2.28 -31.67 21.12
C ARG A 305 -1.83 -31.38 19.69
N LYS A 306 -2.21 -32.23 18.73
CA LYS A 306 -1.86 -32.03 17.30
C LYS A 306 -2.44 -30.72 16.77
N LEU A 307 -3.67 -30.41 17.16
CA LEU A 307 -4.35 -29.16 16.80
C LEU A 307 -3.63 -27.92 17.32
N ILE A 308 -3.19 -27.93 18.59
CA ILE A 308 -2.44 -26.83 19.21
C ILE A 308 -1.11 -26.57 18.47
N GLU A 309 -0.42 -27.63 18.05
CA GLU A 309 0.86 -27.50 17.34
C GLU A 309 0.69 -26.92 15.92
N SER A 310 -0.36 -27.32 15.21
CA SER A 310 -0.73 -26.71 13.92
C SER A 310 -1.05 -25.22 14.06
N VAL A 311 -1.77 -24.81 15.12
CA VAL A 311 -2.07 -23.39 15.41
C VAL A 311 -0.80 -22.57 15.59
N LYS A 312 0.15 -23.05 16.42
CA LYS A 312 1.40 -22.34 16.71
C LYS A 312 2.22 -22.09 15.45
N ASN A 313 2.30 -23.09 14.58
CA ASN A 313 3.03 -22.98 13.33
C ASN A 313 2.46 -21.92 12.40
N ILE A 314 1.13 -21.83 12.27
CA ILE A 314 0.46 -20.85 11.40
C ILE A 314 0.54 -19.43 11.98
N ALA A 315 0.32 -19.27 13.29
CA ALA A 315 0.19 -17.96 13.93
C ALA A 315 1.53 -17.24 14.18
N ILE A 316 2.64 -17.98 14.32
CA ILE A 316 3.92 -17.41 14.81
C ILE A 316 5.02 -17.43 13.74
N SER A 317 5.22 -18.55 13.04
CA SER A 317 6.39 -18.73 12.16
C SER A 317 6.28 -18.01 10.81
N LYS A 318 5.11 -18.07 10.15
CA LYS A 318 4.90 -17.51 8.80
C LYS A 318 4.83 -15.97 8.75
N PRO A 319 4.26 -15.25 9.73
CA PRO A 319 4.27 -13.78 9.74
C PRO A 319 5.67 -13.16 9.67
N GLN A 320 6.69 -13.78 10.28
CA GLN A 320 8.06 -13.26 10.28
C GLN A 320 8.72 -13.27 8.89
N THR A 321 8.32 -14.19 8.02
CA THR A 321 8.83 -14.27 6.64
C THR A 321 8.34 -13.10 5.80
N TYR A 322 7.10 -12.66 6.01
CA TYR A 322 6.51 -11.51 5.30
C TYR A 322 7.13 -10.18 5.76
N VAL A 323 7.47 -10.04 7.05
CA VAL A 323 8.18 -8.85 7.56
C VAL A 323 9.53 -8.68 6.85
N LYS A 324 10.31 -9.76 6.71
CA LYS A 324 11.60 -9.73 6.01
C LYS A 324 11.46 -9.34 4.53
N ALA A 325 10.40 -9.78 3.85
CA ALA A 325 10.14 -9.41 2.46
C ALA A 325 9.75 -7.92 2.31
N ILE A 326 8.97 -7.37 3.25
CA ILE A 326 8.59 -5.95 3.26
C ILE A 326 9.82 -5.05 3.52
N ASP A 327 10.69 -5.44 4.43
CA ASP A 327 11.93 -4.70 4.74
C ASP A 327 12.92 -4.70 3.56
N ALA A 328 12.97 -5.78 2.78
CA ALA A 328 13.80 -5.84 1.58
C ALA A 328 13.34 -4.85 0.51
N ILE A 329 12.01 -4.65 0.35
CA ILE A 329 11.44 -3.69 -0.61
C ILE A 329 11.67 -2.24 -0.15
N SER A 330 11.64 -1.96 1.16
CA SER A 330 11.92 -0.61 1.66
C SER A 330 13.37 -0.17 1.38
N LYS A 331 14.31 -1.12 1.27
CA LYS A 331 15.73 -0.84 0.95
C LYS A 331 15.98 -0.50 -0.53
N THR A 332 15.08 -0.85 -1.45
CA THR A 332 15.26 -0.59 -2.90
C THR A 332 14.74 0.77 -3.35
N VAL A 333 14.06 1.53 -2.48
CA VAL A 333 13.48 2.84 -2.81
C VAL A 333 14.41 3.97 -2.37
N ASN A 334 15.62 4.02 -2.90
CA ASN A 334 16.50 5.19 -2.73
C ASN A 334 16.57 5.97 -4.04
N ILE A 335 16.25 7.26 -4.01
CA ILE A 335 16.28 8.12 -5.22
C ILE A 335 17.70 8.17 -5.80
N THR A 336 18.73 8.03 -4.97
CA THR A 336 20.14 8.03 -5.40
C THR A 336 20.55 6.77 -6.16
N SER A 337 19.74 5.70 -6.13
CA SER A 337 20.02 4.45 -6.87
C SER A 337 19.37 4.40 -8.26
N PHE A 338 18.66 5.46 -8.67
CA PHE A 338 18.05 5.50 -10.00
C PHE A 338 19.09 5.66 -11.11
N PRO A 339 18.98 4.88 -12.21
CA PRO A 339 19.76 5.11 -13.42
C PRO A 339 19.61 6.57 -13.88
N GLY A 340 20.73 7.24 -14.15
CA GLY A 340 20.73 8.66 -14.56
C GLY A 340 20.83 9.67 -13.42
N TYR A 341 20.72 9.28 -12.14
CA TYR A 341 20.84 10.19 -10.99
C TYR A 341 22.18 10.95 -10.99
N LEU A 342 23.30 10.25 -11.17
CA LEU A 342 24.64 10.86 -11.25
C LEU A 342 24.80 11.77 -12.47
N SER A 343 24.14 11.43 -13.58
CA SER A 343 24.17 12.25 -14.80
C SER A 343 23.36 13.54 -14.63
N ALA A 344 22.20 13.47 -13.97
CA ALA A 344 21.33 14.60 -13.68
C ALA A 344 21.89 15.55 -12.61
N THR A 345 22.70 15.04 -11.68
CA THR A 345 23.29 15.81 -10.57
C THR A 345 24.68 16.38 -10.88
N LYS A 346 25.39 15.87 -11.90
CA LYS A 346 26.65 16.46 -12.36
C LYS A 346 26.40 17.82 -13.02
N VAL A 347 26.86 18.89 -12.38
CA VAL A 347 26.97 20.19 -13.02
C VAL A 347 28.09 20.11 -14.05
N ARG A 348 27.75 20.09 -15.34
CA ARG A 348 28.73 20.24 -16.43
C ARG A 348 29.21 21.70 -16.45
N PHE A 349 30.10 22.06 -15.53
CA PHE A 349 30.96 23.21 -15.74
C PHE A 349 31.97 22.80 -16.82
N LYS A 350 31.70 23.16 -18.07
CA LYS A 350 32.82 23.38 -18.99
C LYS A 350 33.51 24.64 -18.49
N THR A 351 34.62 24.47 -17.78
CA THR A 351 35.61 25.54 -17.62
C THR A 351 35.96 26.06 -19.01
N VAL A 352 35.88 27.38 -19.10
CA VAL A 352 35.99 28.31 -20.25
C VAL A 352 36.79 27.79 -21.44
#